data_AF-A0A2G9I5T9-F1
#
_entry.id   AF-A0A2G9I5T9-F1
#
_cell.length_a   1.000
_cell.length_b   1.000
_cell.length_c   1.000
_cell.angle_alpha   90.00
_cell.angle_beta   90.00
_cell.angle_gamma   90.00
#
_symmetry.space_group_name_H-M   'P 1'
#
loop_
_entity.id
_entity.type
_entity.pdbx_description
1 polymer ?
#
loop_
_entity_poly.entity_id
_entity_poly.type
_entity_poly.pdbx_seq_one_letter_code
_entity_poly.pdbx_strand_id
1 'polypeptide(L)'
;MASPANGKREITDGDTRYDLSSILFSSNRDYLIRNNGDQVKADSLNGKIVGLYFSASWCGPCQRFTPNLVEVYNELLQANKFETVFVSGDEDNESFDAYFSKMPWLAIPFSDSETRERLDELFAVSGIPHLVILDQNGKVLTSEGVEVIQEHGAEGYPFSSEQIEKLKKQEEEARRNQSLKSLLVSRARDYVIMADGKKVPVVELEGKIVGLYFVLATFNGCLAFNPKLIEVYKSLREKGENFEIVMVPLDDDEASFKEKFENMPWFSLPLKDKCCAKLVRYFELESLPTLAVIGPDGKTLHSNVVEAIEEHGVKAYPFTPEKFVELEEIEKARREAQTLESILVSEDSDFVIGKDGIKIPVSDLVGKTVLLYFSAHWCPPCRAFLPALMEAYHKINENGNVLEVVFISSDRDQTSFNEFFSKMPWLALPFGDKRKESLSRTFKVRGIPMVVTIGPNGKTVSTEARELIMCHGAEAYPFTSERLKEIEASYEKMAESWPKKVKYPVHDHELILTKHQFFNCDGCGEEGRVWSYYCEDCDFDLHPKCALDEDSKEMKGEDEGKESVGEEKGPGEGWICDGEMCYRD
;
A
#
# COMPACT_ATOMS: atom_id res chain seq x y z
N MET A 1 34.19 31.91 -4.06
CA MET A 1 34.00 31.45 -2.67
C MET A 1 33.20 30.16 -2.77
N ALA A 2 33.78 29.06 -2.30
CA ALA A 2 33.22 27.72 -2.46
C ALA A 2 32.15 27.48 -1.39
N SER A 3 30.93 27.12 -1.81
CA SER A 3 29.93 26.50 -0.93
C SER A 3 30.20 24.99 -0.85
N PRO A 4 30.17 24.38 0.34
CA PRO A 4 30.49 22.96 0.49
C PRO A 4 29.33 22.06 0.10
N ALA A 5 29.68 20.95 -0.53
CA ALA A 5 28.80 19.89 -1.01
C ALA A 5 28.02 19.21 0.13
N ASN A 6 26.73 18.99 -0.11
CA ASN A 6 25.81 18.24 0.74
C ASN A 6 26.05 16.73 0.52
N GLY A 7 26.92 16.14 1.35
CA GLY A 7 27.10 14.69 1.40
C GLY A 7 26.25 14.10 2.51
N LYS A 8 25.22 13.33 2.17
CA LYS A 8 24.56 12.41 3.12
C LYS A 8 25.63 11.52 3.75
N ARG A 9 25.92 11.74 5.03
CA ARG A 9 26.72 10.80 5.83
C ARG A 9 25.75 9.76 6.38
N GLU A 10 25.71 8.59 5.77
CA GLU A 10 25.23 7.39 6.45
C GLU A 10 26.13 7.17 7.68
N ILE A 11 25.53 7.26 8.86
CA ILE A 11 26.21 6.87 10.10
C ILE A 11 26.30 5.34 10.04
N THR A 12 27.51 4.84 9.80
CA THR A 12 27.77 3.40 9.87
C THR A 12 27.69 2.98 11.34
N ASP A 13 26.61 2.28 11.67
CA ASP A 13 26.39 1.65 12.97
C ASP A 13 27.59 0.73 13.27
N GLY A 14 28.45 1.10 14.22
CA GLY A 14 29.60 0.25 14.56
C GLY A 14 30.64 0.80 15.52
N ASP A 15 31.03 2.08 15.39
CA ASP A 15 32.23 2.57 16.12
C ASP A 15 32.15 4.01 16.68
N THR A 16 31.05 4.73 16.46
CA THR A 16 30.87 6.07 17.04
C THR A 16 30.54 5.97 18.53
N ARG A 17 31.34 6.65 19.36
CA ARG A 17 31.13 6.75 20.80
C ARG A 17 30.89 8.19 21.20
N TYR A 18 29.84 8.41 21.97
CA TYR A 18 29.48 9.71 22.51
C TYR A 18 29.72 9.72 24.01
N ASP A 19 30.23 10.82 24.55
CA ASP A 19 30.17 11.01 26.00
C ASP A 19 28.74 11.43 26.36
N LEU A 20 27.99 10.54 27.03
CA LEU A 20 26.60 10.78 27.44
C LEU A 20 26.47 12.09 28.22
N SER A 21 27.47 12.46 29.02
CA SER A 21 27.46 13.72 29.78
C SER A 21 27.51 14.92 28.84
N SER A 22 28.35 14.86 27.80
CA SER A 22 28.54 15.95 26.84
C SER A 22 27.33 16.18 25.91
N ILE A 23 26.56 15.11 25.60
CA ILE A 23 25.41 15.20 24.69
C ILE A 23 24.10 15.51 25.44
N LEU A 24 23.96 15.06 26.69
CA LEU A 24 22.74 15.23 27.48
C LEU A 24 22.76 16.43 28.43
N PHE A 25 23.90 17.09 28.64
CA PHE A 25 24.04 18.20 29.59
C PHE A 25 24.82 19.35 28.96
N SER A 26 24.61 20.56 29.48
CA SER A 26 25.29 21.78 29.05
C SER A 26 25.96 22.47 30.24
N SER A 27 26.79 23.48 29.98
CA SER A 27 27.42 24.27 31.06
C SER A 27 26.40 24.93 31.99
N ASN A 28 25.16 25.12 31.51
CA ASN A 28 24.09 25.82 32.19
C ASN A 28 22.99 24.88 32.73
N ARG A 29 23.07 23.57 32.43
CA ARG A 29 22.13 22.55 32.92
C ARG A 29 22.83 21.22 33.18
N ASP A 30 22.84 20.79 34.46
CA ASP A 30 23.38 19.51 34.94
C ASP A 30 22.32 18.46 35.30
N TYR A 31 21.05 18.67 34.89
CA TYR A 31 19.92 17.82 35.26
C TYR A 31 19.00 17.46 34.08
N LEU A 32 18.38 16.28 34.14
CA LEU A 32 17.19 15.88 33.38
C LEU A 32 15.95 16.01 34.28
N ILE A 33 14.75 15.91 33.71
CA ILE A 33 13.50 15.98 34.49
C ILE A 33 12.72 14.67 34.44
N ARG A 34 12.03 14.36 35.54
CA ARG A 34 10.96 13.35 35.58
C ARG A 34 9.61 14.00 35.29
N ASN A 35 8.63 13.17 34.96
CA ASN A 35 7.24 13.60 34.71
C ASN A 35 6.53 14.22 35.94
N ASN A 36 7.12 14.12 37.13
CA ASN A 36 6.67 14.78 38.36
C ASN A 36 7.43 16.09 38.65
N GLY A 37 8.33 16.52 37.76
CA GLY A 37 9.16 17.72 37.91
C GLY A 37 10.48 17.51 38.65
N ASP A 38 10.77 16.30 39.16
CA ASP A 38 12.02 16.04 39.88
C ASP A 38 13.23 16.16 38.95
N GLN A 39 14.25 16.88 39.41
CA GLN A 39 15.51 17.01 38.71
C GLN A 39 16.43 15.82 39.01
N VAL A 40 17.00 15.24 37.95
CA VAL A 40 17.82 14.03 38.01
C VAL A 40 19.20 14.33 37.40
N LYS A 41 20.26 14.13 38.17
CA LYS A 41 21.64 14.40 37.74
C LYS A 41 22.21 13.31 36.84
N ALA A 42 23.25 13.66 36.09
CA ALA A 42 23.99 12.78 35.18
C ALA A 42 24.41 11.45 35.81
N ASP A 43 24.81 11.45 37.09
CA ASP A 43 25.27 10.24 37.79
C ASP A 43 24.24 9.10 37.82
N SER A 44 22.96 9.42 37.67
CA SER A 44 21.86 8.44 37.63
C SER A 44 21.86 7.57 36.36
N LEU A 45 22.58 7.98 35.32
CA LEU A 45 22.71 7.27 34.05
C LEU A 45 23.95 6.35 34.01
N ASN A 46 24.86 6.47 34.99
CA ASN A 46 26.10 5.72 35.00
C ASN A 46 25.85 4.21 35.03
N GLY A 47 26.44 3.50 34.06
CA GLY A 47 26.31 2.05 33.95
C GLY A 47 24.98 1.56 33.34
N LYS A 48 24.12 2.47 32.88
CA LYS A 48 22.86 2.14 32.20
C LYS A 48 23.02 2.22 30.69
N ILE A 49 22.26 1.39 29.99
CA ILE A 49 21.96 1.57 28.57
C ILE A 49 20.92 2.69 28.47
N VAL A 50 21.13 3.65 27.58
CA VAL A 50 20.29 4.85 27.44
C VAL A 50 19.60 4.85 26.09
N GLY A 51 18.28 4.94 26.07
CA GLY A 51 17.48 5.17 24.86
C GLY A 51 17.13 6.65 24.70
N LEU A 52 17.57 7.30 23.62
CA LEU A 52 17.14 8.65 23.23
C LEU A 52 15.88 8.55 22.39
N TYR A 53 14.74 8.93 22.98
CA TYR A 53 13.43 8.80 22.35
C TYR A 53 12.96 10.13 21.82
N PHE A 54 12.98 10.29 20.50
CA PHE A 54 12.48 11.48 19.79
C PHE A 54 11.02 11.27 19.41
N SER A 55 10.15 12.13 19.91
CA SER A 55 8.70 12.00 19.74
C SER A 55 8.01 13.34 20.01
N ALA A 56 6.74 13.46 19.59
CA ALA A 56 5.90 14.60 19.89
C ALA A 56 4.44 14.20 20.11
N SER A 57 3.67 15.04 20.78
CA SER A 57 2.26 14.81 21.10
C SER A 57 1.36 14.83 19.85
N TRP A 58 1.67 15.67 18.87
CA TRP A 58 0.94 15.79 17.61
C TRP A 58 1.16 14.60 16.65
N CYS A 59 2.16 13.76 16.93
CA CYS A 59 2.55 12.64 16.08
C CYS A 59 1.72 11.38 16.39
N GLY A 60 0.77 11.06 15.50
CA GLY A 60 -0.07 9.86 15.61
C GLY A 60 0.71 8.53 15.72
N PRO A 61 1.72 8.25 14.87
CA PRO A 61 2.58 7.08 15.02
C PRO A 61 3.29 7.00 16.37
N CYS A 62 3.75 8.14 16.90
CA CYS A 62 4.41 8.22 18.20
C CYS A 62 3.46 7.83 19.34
N GLN A 63 2.22 8.33 19.32
CA GLN A 63 1.20 7.94 20.29
C GLN A 63 0.89 6.43 20.27
N ARG A 64 1.01 5.78 19.11
CA ARG A 64 0.86 4.31 19.00
C ARG A 64 2.08 3.54 19.52
N PHE A 65 3.28 4.07 19.34
CA PHE A 65 4.52 3.41 19.76
C PHE A 65 4.79 3.55 21.27
N THR A 66 4.52 4.73 21.86
CA THR A 66 4.83 5.03 23.27
C THR A 66 4.33 3.95 24.25
N PRO A 67 3.08 3.43 24.16
CA PRO A 67 2.62 2.35 25.03
C PRO A 67 3.49 1.08 24.98
N ASN A 68 4.00 0.71 23.81
CA ASN A 68 4.89 -0.45 23.66
C ASN A 68 6.24 -0.21 24.36
N LEU A 69 6.81 0.99 24.19
CA LEU A 69 8.05 1.35 24.88
C LEU A 69 7.86 1.40 26.39
N VAL A 70 6.69 1.83 26.88
CA VAL A 70 6.34 1.80 28.32
C VAL A 70 6.29 0.36 28.85
N GLU A 71 5.70 -0.58 28.11
CA GLU A 71 5.69 -2.00 28.50
C GLU A 71 7.12 -2.55 28.64
N VAL A 72 7.96 -2.36 27.61
CA VAL A 72 9.36 -2.82 27.63
C VAL A 72 10.17 -2.14 28.73
N TYR A 73 10.03 -0.83 28.90
CA TYR A 73 10.70 -0.09 29.95
C TYR A 73 10.36 -0.67 31.33
N ASN A 74 9.08 -0.92 31.60
CA ASN A 74 8.62 -1.47 32.87
C ASN A 74 9.13 -2.90 33.13
N GLU A 75 9.24 -3.73 32.09
CA GLU A 75 9.85 -5.07 32.22
C GLU A 75 11.34 -4.98 32.59
N LEU A 76 12.06 -4.03 32.00
CA LEU A 76 13.50 -3.84 32.24
C LEU A 76 13.83 -3.08 33.53
N LEU A 77 12.86 -2.38 34.13
CA LEU A 77 13.03 -1.69 35.43
C LEU A 77 13.52 -2.64 36.52
N GLN A 78 13.12 -3.92 36.50
CA GLN A 78 13.55 -4.90 37.50
C GLN A 78 15.06 -5.13 37.51
N ALA A 79 15.72 -4.92 36.37
CA ALA A 79 17.17 -5.06 36.24
C ALA A 79 17.94 -3.76 36.57
N ASN A 80 17.27 -2.60 36.62
CA ASN A 80 17.84 -1.26 36.81
C ASN A 80 19.04 -0.92 35.88
N LYS A 81 18.99 -1.38 34.62
CA LYS A 81 20.10 -1.25 33.65
C LYS A 81 19.72 -0.53 32.35
N PHE A 82 18.48 -0.08 32.22
CA PHE A 82 17.98 0.64 31.05
C PHE A 82 17.28 1.93 31.50
N GLU A 83 17.52 3.02 30.81
CA GLU A 83 16.87 4.32 31.03
C GLU A 83 16.51 4.94 29.70
N THR A 84 15.39 5.67 29.64
CA THR A 84 14.98 6.40 28.44
C THR A 84 15.06 7.90 28.72
N VAL A 85 15.56 8.66 27.74
CA VAL A 85 15.55 10.12 27.75
C VAL A 85 14.71 10.60 26.59
N PHE A 86 13.57 11.20 26.91
CA PHE A 86 12.66 11.81 25.96
C PHE A 86 13.22 13.14 25.44
N VAL A 87 13.26 13.25 24.12
CA VAL A 87 13.63 14.44 23.37
C VAL A 87 12.35 14.89 22.63
N SER A 88 11.71 15.93 23.14
CA SER A 88 10.42 16.39 22.61
C SER A 88 10.59 17.24 21.35
N GLY A 89 9.77 16.93 20.35
CA GLY A 89 9.49 17.77 19.18
C GLY A 89 8.18 18.55 19.28
N ASP A 90 7.65 18.75 20.49
CA ASP A 90 6.49 19.62 20.72
C ASP A 90 6.87 21.09 20.55
N GLU A 91 5.90 21.92 20.15
CA GLU A 91 6.12 23.35 19.88
C GLU A 91 5.86 24.23 21.12
N ASP A 92 5.16 23.70 22.11
CA ASP A 92 4.78 24.41 23.33
C ASP A 92 4.89 23.54 24.59
N ASN A 93 5.00 24.19 25.75
CA ASN A 93 5.25 23.54 27.02
C ASN A 93 4.02 22.77 27.52
N GLU A 94 2.81 23.24 27.23
CA GLU A 94 1.56 22.58 27.60
C GLU A 94 1.41 21.21 26.91
N SER A 95 1.70 21.15 25.61
CA SER A 95 1.72 19.93 24.80
C SER A 95 2.78 18.95 25.30
N PHE A 96 3.99 19.45 25.58
CA PHE A 96 5.07 18.68 26.19
C PHE A 96 4.63 18.05 27.52
N ASP A 97 4.14 18.85 28.47
CA ASP A 97 3.77 18.39 29.81
C ASP A 97 2.62 17.38 29.75
N ALA A 98 1.59 17.65 28.94
CA ALA A 98 0.45 16.75 28.77
C ALA A 98 0.87 15.38 28.24
N TYR A 99 1.82 15.34 27.30
CA TYR A 99 2.30 14.09 26.72
C TYR A 99 3.31 13.37 27.61
N PHE A 100 4.28 14.09 28.16
CA PHE A 100 5.31 13.56 29.05
C PHE A 100 4.74 13.03 30.37
N SER A 101 3.61 13.57 30.85
CA SER A 101 2.91 13.06 32.04
C SER A 101 2.57 11.56 31.98
N LYS A 102 2.47 11.00 30.76
CA LYS A 102 2.14 9.60 30.50
C LYS A 102 3.38 8.68 30.46
N MET A 103 4.58 9.24 30.56
CA MET A 103 5.85 8.52 30.37
C MET A 103 6.59 8.30 31.69
N PRO A 104 7.10 7.09 31.98
CA PRO A 104 7.74 6.75 33.26
C PRO A 104 9.25 7.09 33.33
N TRP A 105 9.80 7.75 32.31
CA TRP A 105 11.24 7.96 32.11
C TRP A 105 11.64 9.44 32.19
N LEU A 106 12.90 9.75 31.89
CA LEU A 106 13.47 11.10 31.98
C LEU A 106 13.23 11.90 30.68
N ALA A 107 13.34 13.22 30.74
CA ALA A 107 13.32 14.09 29.56
C ALA A 107 14.39 15.19 29.62
N ILE A 108 14.81 15.65 28.44
CA ILE A 108 15.43 16.97 28.31
C ILE A 108 14.36 18.01 28.64
N PRO A 109 14.61 18.98 29.54
CA PRO A 109 13.65 20.03 29.83
C PRO A 109 13.22 20.76 28.56
N PHE A 110 11.93 21.05 28.43
CA PHE A 110 11.39 21.71 27.24
C PHE A 110 12.09 23.06 26.94
N SER A 111 12.48 23.78 28.00
CA SER A 111 13.22 25.04 27.94
C SER A 111 14.64 24.95 27.35
N ASP A 112 15.22 23.75 27.26
CA ASP A 112 16.53 23.53 26.65
C ASP A 112 16.37 23.09 25.19
N SER A 113 15.92 24.03 24.34
CA SER A 113 15.77 23.78 22.90
C SER A 113 17.11 23.49 22.23
N GLU A 114 18.19 24.17 22.64
CA GLU A 114 19.53 24.00 22.08
C GLU A 114 20.02 22.55 22.19
N THR A 115 19.83 21.89 23.35
CA THR A 115 20.20 20.47 23.48
C THR A 115 19.29 19.57 22.65
N ARG A 116 17.98 19.86 22.55
CA ARG A 116 17.05 19.05 21.75
C ARG A 116 17.38 19.12 20.26
N GLU A 117 17.58 20.33 19.72
CA GLU A 117 17.99 20.56 18.32
C GLU A 117 19.35 19.91 18.02
N ARG A 118 20.34 20.07 18.92
CA ARG A 118 21.64 19.43 18.76
C ARG A 118 21.55 17.90 18.72
N LEU A 119 20.71 17.30 19.56
CA LEU A 119 20.52 15.84 19.56
C LEU A 119 19.84 15.36 18.27
N ASP A 120 18.87 16.12 17.77
CA ASP A 120 18.17 15.84 16.51
C ASP A 120 19.17 15.82 15.33
N GLU A 121 20.03 16.84 15.23
CA GLU A 121 21.09 16.92 14.23
C GLU A 121 22.15 15.83 14.40
N LEU A 122 22.60 15.58 15.64
CA LEU A 122 23.69 14.64 15.94
C LEU A 122 23.35 13.21 15.52
N PHE A 123 22.08 12.83 15.66
CA PHE A 123 21.57 11.50 15.30
C PHE A 123 20.82 11.50 13.97
N ALA A 124 20.86 12.61 13.22
CA ALA A 124 20.27 12.75 11.89
C ALA A 124 18.79 12.30 11.84
N VAL A 125 17.99 12.76 12.80
CA VAL A 125 16.58 12.36 12.93
C VAL A 125 15.77 12.94 11.77
N SER A 126 15.36 12.09 10.83
CA SER A 126 14.57 12.50 9.65
C SER A 126 13.06 12.33 9.83
N GLY A 127 12.61 11.78 10.95
CA GLY A 127 11.20 11.54 11.25
C GLY A 127 10.99 10.92 12.63
N ILE A 128 9.80 11.09 13.19
CA ILE A 128 9.42 10.57 14.51
C ILE A 128 8.23 9.57 14.41
N PRO A 129 8.14 8.55 15.29
CA PRO A 129 9.02 8.29 16.42
C PRO A 129 10.41 7.79 15.98
N HIS A 130 11.46 8.21 16.70
CA HIS A 130 12.83 7.73 16.52
C HIS A 130 13.43 7.36 17.87
N LEU A 131 14.17 6.25 17.95
CA LEU A 131 14.75 5.75 19.18
C LEU A 131 16.17 5.26 18.93
N VAL A 132 17.15 5.99 19.46
CA VAL A 132 18.57 5.59 19.42
C VAL A 132 18.95 4.96 20.75
N ILE A 133 19.53 3.76 20.73
CA ILE A 133 19.94 3.07 21.95
C ILE A 133 21.46 3.09 22.06
N LEU A 134 21.98 3.59 23.17
CA LEU A 134 23.40 3.67 23.48
C LEU A 134 23.77 2.78 24.67
N ASP A 135 24.94 2.16 24.62
CA ASP A 135 25.50 1.42 25.75
C ASP A 135 25.96 2.36 26.88
N GLN A 136 26.40 1.78 27.99
CA GLN A 136 26.90 2.52 29.15
C GLN A 136 28.16 3.37 28.89
N ASN A 137 28.84 3.18 27.76
CA ASN A 137 30.00 3.96 27.32
C ASN A 137 29.63 4.95 26.21
N GLY A 138 28.34 5.09 25.90
CA GLY A 138 27.80 5.91 24.83
C GLY A 138 28.13 5.43 23.42
N LYS A 139 28.45 4.15 23.24
CA LYS A 139 28.48 3.52 21.92
C LYS A 139 27.05 3.32 21.44
N VAL A 140 26.74 3.70 20.20
CA VAL A 140 25.44 3.37 19.59
C VAL A 140 25.33 1.87 19.39
N LEU A 141 24.29 1.26 19.98
CA LEU A 141 23.94 -0.15 19.83
C LEU A 141 23.00 -0.36 18.64
N THR A 142 22.08 0.58 18.42
CA THR A 142 21.20 0.64 17.25
C THR A 142 20.56 2.03 17.13
N SER A 143 20.42 2.55 15.91
CA SER A 143 19.55 3.69 15.59
C SER A 143 18.12 3.28 15.23
N GLU A 144 17.84 1.98 15.12
CA GLU A 144 16.54 1.40 14.74
C GLU A 144 15.78 0.91 15.98
N GLY A 145 15.91 1.61 17.11
CA GLY A 145 15.34 1.17 18.39
C GLY A 145 13.82 1.03 18.35
N VAL A 146 13.11 1.81 17.53
CA VAL A 146 11.65 1.68 17.37
C VAL A 146 11.28 0.31 16.81
N GLU A 147 11.96 -0.12 15.74
CA GLU A 147 11.77 -1.42 15.11
C GLU A 147 12.15 -2.54 16.08
N VAL A 148 13.33 -2.46 16.70
CA VAL A 148 13.79 -3.46 17.67
C VAL A 148 12.80 -3.65 18.83
N ILE A 149 12.26 -2.55 19.39
CA ILE A 149 11.27 -2.60 20.47
C ILE A 149 9.95 -3.19 19.98
N GLN A 150 9.50 -2.80 18.78
CA GLN A 150 8.29 -3.36 18.19
C GLN A 150 8.44 -4.85 17.90
N GLU A 151 9.56 -5.31 17.36
CA GLU A 151 9.77 -6.70 16.96
C GLU A 151 10.04 -7.61 18.15
N HIS A 152 11.00 -7.23 19.01
CA HIS A 152 11.60 -8.11 20.00
C HIS A 152 11.24 -7.75 21.45
N GLY A 153 10.64 -6.59 21.69
CA GLY A 153 10.28 -6.15 23.04
C GLY A 153 11.47 -6.16 24.01
N ALA A 154 11.25 -6.60 25.25
CA ALA A 154 12.30 -6.68 26.27
C ALA A 154 13.34 -7.79 26.01
N GLU A 155 13.01 -8.82 25.22
CA GLU A 155 13.97 -9.88 24.86
C GLU A 155 15.11 -9.35 23.99
N GLY A 156 14.86 -8.22 23.30
CA GLY A 156 15.86 -7.47 22.55
C GLY A 156 17.04 -7.00 23.40
N TYR A 157 16.87 -6.81 24.72
CA TYR A 157 17.91 -6.31 25.62
C TYR A 157 19.18 -7.20 25.57
N PRO A 158 20.40 -6.63 25.43
CA PRO A 158 20.78 -5.22 25.54
C PRO A 158 20.61 -4.37 24.27
N PHE A 159 19.87 -4.85 23.27
CA PHE A 159 19.58 -4.18 21.99
C PHE A 159 20.81 -4.03 21.08
N SER A 160 21.85 -4.80 21.33
CA SER A 160 23.01 -4.92 20.43
C SER A 160 22.67 -5.76 19.20
N SER A 161 23.30 -5.47 18.06
CA SER A 161 23.17 -6.26 16.83
C SER A 161 23.41 -7.76 17.05
N GLU A 162 24.36 -8.15 17.91
CA GLU A 162 24.63 -9.57 18.25
C GLU A 162 23.43 -10.26 18.90
N GLN A 163 22.77 -9.59 19.86
CA GLN A 163 21.57 -10.11 20.52
C GLN A 163 20.40 -10.18 19.54
N ILE A 164 20.23 -9.18 18.69
CA ILE A 164 19.17 -9.18 17.66
C ILE A 164 19.40 -10.29 16.64
N GLU A 165 20.62 -10.48 16.15
CA GLU A 165 20.97 -11.58 15.24
C GLU A 165 20.74 -12.96 15.90
N LYS A 166 21.03 -13.08 17.20
CA LYS A 166 20.75 -14.29 17.96
C LYS A 166 19.24 -14.56 18.07
N LEU A 167 18.42 -13.55 18.34
CA LEU A 167 16.96 -13.70 18.37
C LEU A 167 16.41 -14.08 16.99
N LYS A 168 16.90 -13.44 15.92
CA LYS A 168 16.55 -13.79 14.54
C LYS A 168 16.88 -15.25 14.22
N LYS A 169 18.07 -15.74 14.57
CA LYS A 169 18.45 -17.16 14.43
C LYS A 169 17.54 -18.10 15.23
N GLN A 170 17.18 -17.73 16.46
CA GLN A 170 16.26 -18.51 17.28
C GLN A 170 14.87 -18.57 16.66
N GLU A 171 14.39 -17.47 16.07
CA GLU A 171 13.12 -17.41 15.38
C GLU A 171 13.13 -18.22 14.08
N GLU A 172 14.21 -18.18 13.30
CA GLU A 172 14.41 -19.04 12.12
C GLU A 172 14.44 -20.53 12.50
N GLU A 173 15.13 -20.90 13.57
CA GLU A 173 15.13 -22.27 14.08
C GLU A 173 13.74 -22.68 14.57
N ALA A 174 13.00 -21.78 15.21
CA ALA A 174 11.61 -22.01 15.61
C ALA A 174 10.70 -22.18 14.39
N ARG A 175 10.92 -21.41 13.31
CA ARG A 175 10.22 -21.55 12.02
C ARG A 175 10.54 -22.89 11.37
N ARG A 176 11.81 -23.31 11.36
CA ARG A 176 12.21 -24.64 10.86
C ARG A 176 11.61 -25.77 11.66
N ASN A 177 11.53 -25.62 12.98
CA ASN A 177 10.93 -26.59 13.91
C ASN A 177 9.44 -26.34 14.17
N GLN A 178 8.77 -25.55 13.32
CA GLN A 178 7.36 -25.20 13.47
C GLN A 178 6.51 -26.44 13.67
N SER A 179 5.60 -26.34 14.62
CA SER A 179 4.51 -27.28 14.88
C SER A 179 3.24 -26.50 15.18
N LEU A 180 2.08 -27.16 15.13
CA LEU A 180 0.83 -26.50 15.51
C LEU A 180 0.87 -25.99 16.96
N LYS A 181 1.50 -26.75 17.87
CA LYS A 181 1.71 -26.34 19.26
C LYS A 181 2.58 -25.09 19.38
N SER A 182 3.68 -24.97 18.63
CA SER A 182 4.55 -23.79 18.74
C SER A 182 3.86 -22.50 18.26
N LEU A 183 2.84 -22.62 17.41
CA LEU A 183 2.01 -21.52 16.92
C LEU A 183 0.87 -21.18 17.90
N LEU A 184 0.12 -22.19 18.33
CA LEU A 184 -1.15 -22.01 19.04
C LEU A 184 -1.09 -22.23 20.55
N VAL A 185 0.03 -22.67 21.13
CA VAL A 185 0.16 -22.85 22.59
C VAL A 185 1.07 -21.78 23.18
N SER A 186 0.65 -21.22 24.31
CA SER A 186 1.45 -20.33 25.16
C SER A 186 1.60 -20.92 26.56
N ARG A 187 2.46 -20.32 27.40
CA ARG A 187 2.56 -20.71 28.82
C ARG A 187 1.23 -20.55 29.57
N ALA A 188 0.35 -19.66 29.11
CA ALA A 188 -0.92 -19.37 29.77
C ALA A 188 -2.10 -20.16 29.19
N ARG A 189 -1.97 -20.74 27.98
CA ARG A 189 -3.09 -21.35 27.26
C ARG A 189 -2.65 -22.44 26.29
N ASP A 190 -3.36 -23.57 26.32
CA ASP A 190 -3.18 -24.73 25.43
C ASP A 190 -4.46 -25.15 24.69
N TYR A 191 -5.49 -24.29 24.65
CA TYR A 191 -6.80 -24.57 24.05
C TYR A 191 -7.24 -23.48 23.05
N VAL A 192 -8.06 -23.83 22.07
CA VAL A 192 -8.86 -22.89 21.26
C VAL A 192 -10.30 -22.84 21.78
N ILE A 193 -11.08 -21.84 21.37
CA ILE A 193 -12.48 -21.68 21.76
C ILE A 193 -13.44 -21.86 20.59
N MET A 194 -14.59 -22.47 20.85
CA MET A 194 -15.75 -22.51 19.97
C MET A 194 -16.61 -21.25 20.16
N ALA A 195 -17.54 -21.00 19.23
CA ALA A 195 -18.49 -19.89 19.33
C ALA A 195 -19.37 -19.93 20.61
N ASP A 196 -19.67 -21.12 21.13
CA ASP A 196 -20.40 -21.32 22.39
C ASP A 196 -19.50 -21.16 23.65
N GLY A 197 -18.23 -20.81 23.47
CA GLY A 197 -17.24 -20.67 24.54
C GLY A 197 -16.60 -21.98 25.00
N LYS A 198 -16.95 -23.14 24.42
CA LYS A 198 -16.32 -24.42 24.75
C LYS A 198 -14.83 -24.38 24.40
N LYS A 199 -14.01 -24.77 25.37
CA LYS A 199 -12.55 -24.89 25.21
C LYS A 199 -12.21 -26.25 24.63
N VAL A 200 -11.36 -26.25 23.60
CA VAL A 200 -10.88 -27.45 22.90
C VAL A 200 -9.34 -27.45 22.93
N PRO A 201 -8.69 -28.47 23.52
CA PRO A 201 -7.24 -28.57 23.53
C PRO A 201 -6.63 -28.52 22.12
N VAL A 202 -5.53 -27.78 21.94
CA VAL A 202 -4.83 -27.65 20.64
C VAL A 202 -4.36 -29.02 20.12
N VAL A 203 -4.09 -29.98 21.01
CA VAL A 203 -3.72 -31.35 20.64
C VAL A 203 -4.80 -32.07 19.81
N GLU A 204 -6.07 -31.70 19.92
CA GLU A 204 -7.16 -32.28 19.11
C GLU A 204 -7.13 -31.82 17.64
N LEU A 205 -6.32 -30.80 17.33
CA LEU A 205 -6.11 -30.29 15.98
C LEU A 205 -4.83 -30.84 15.32
N GLU A 206 -3.97 -31.52 16.07
CA GLU A 206 -2.74 -32.12 15.51
C GLU A 206 -3.06 -33.21 14.49
N GLY A 207 -2.31 -33.24 13.38
CA GLY A 207 -2.55 -34.18 12.28
C GLY A 207 -3.67 -33.76 11.31
N LYS A 208 -4.32 -32.61 11.54
CA LYS A 208 -5.29 -32.02 10.61
C LYS A 208 -4.64 -30.91 9.77
N ILE A 209 -5.26 -30.55 8.65
CA ILE A 209 -4.96 -29.29 7.97
C ILE A 209 -5.68 -28.18 8.72
N VAL A 210 -4.94 -27.17 9.17
CA VAL A 210 -5.47 -26.07 9.98
C VAL A 210 -5.26 -24.74 9.27
N GLY A 211 -6.34 -24.05 8.94
CA GLY A 211 -6.31 -22.67 8.45
C GLY A 211 -6.26 -21.68 9.61
N LEU A 212 -5.20 -20.88 9.72
CA LEU A 212 -5.13 -19.72 10.61
C LEU A 212 -5.76 -18.52 9.92
N TYR A 213 -6.98 -18.17 10.33
CA TYR A 213 -7.77 -17.12 9.69
C TYR A 213 -7.61 -15.80 10.44
N PHE A 214 -6.78 -14.90 9.92
CA PHE A 214 -6.56 -13.57 10.47
C PHE A 214 -7.66 -12.62 10.03
N VAL A 215 -8.33 -12.02 11.00
CA VAL A 215 -9.55 -11.25 10.77
C VAL A 215 -9.61 -10.01 11.62
N LEU A 216 -10.15 -8.95 11.02
CA LEU A 216 -10.59 -7.74 11.68
C LEU A 216 -12.08 -7.57 11.34
N ALA A 217 -12.94 -7.51 12.36
CA ALA A 217 -14.39 -7.41 12.21
C ALA A 217 -14.78 -6.20 11.36
N THR A 218 -14.09 -5.08 11.49
CA THR A 218 -14.40 -3.83 10.78
C THR A 218 -13.92 -3.80 9.34
N PHE A 219 -13.10 -4.77 8.90
CA PHE A 219 -12.55 -4.78 7.56
C PHE A 219 -13.51 -5.40 6.54
N ASN A 220 -13.97 -4.61 5.58
CA ASN A 220 -14.95 -5.03 4.57
C ASN A 220 -14.51 -6.25 3.75
N GLY A 221 -13.22 -6.40 3.46
CA GLY A 221 -12.71 -7.57 2.75
C GLY A 221 -12.96 -8.88 3.50
N CYS A 222 -12.87 -8.87 4.84
CA CYS A 222 -13.20 -10.04 5.65
C CYS A 222 -14.70 -10.36 5.58
N LEU A 223 -15.57 -9.34 5.61
CA LEU A 223 -17.01 -9.51 5.47
C LEU A 223 -17.41 -10.12 4.12
N ALA A 224 -16.75 -9.68 3.05
CA ALA A 224 -16.96 -10.20 1.70
C ALA A 224 -16.48 -11.66 1.56
N PHE A 225 -15.36 -12.01 2.20
CA PHE A 225 -14.76 -13.34 2.11
C PHE A 225 -15.47 -14.41 2.95
N ASN A 226 -15.99 -14.03 4.14
CA ASN A 226 -16.59 -14.96 5.10
C ASN A 226 -17.63 -15.93 4.51
N PRO A 227 -18.63 -15.49 3.70
CA PRO A 227 -19.60 -16.41 3.11
C PRO A 227 -18.95 -17.52 2.27
N LYS A 228 -17.90 -17.18 1.51
CA LYS A 228 -17.19 -18.15 0.67
C LYS A 228 -16.39 -19.14 1.49
N LEU A 229 -15.70 -18.66 2.53
CA LEU A 229 -14.95 -19.53 3.45
C LEU A 229 -15.90 -20.50 4.19
N ILE A 230 -17.08 -20.03 4.62
CA ILE A 230 -18.11 -20.87 5.25
C ILE A 230 -18.59 -21.96 4.28
N GLU A 231 -18.86 -21.62 3.02
CA GLU A 231 -19.26 -22.58 1.98
C GLU A 231 -18.21 -23.69 1.81
N VAL A 232 -16.94 -23.31 1.64
CA VAL A 232 -15.83 -24.26 1.49
C VAL A 232 -15.66 -25.13 2.72
N TYR A 233 -15.66 -24.53 3.91
CA TYR A 233 -15.47 -25.24 5.17
C TYR A 233 -16.59 -26.26 5.44
N LYS A 234 -17.85 -25.89 5.18
CA LYS A 234 -18.99 -26.82 5.28
C LYS A 234 -18.86 -27.97 4.28
N SER A 235 -18.53 -27.66 3.01
CA SER A 235 -18.37 -28.68 1.97
C SER A 235 -17.27 -29.68 2.29
N LEU A 236 -16.13 -29.23 2.82
CA LEU A 236 -15.03 -30.10 3.23
C LEU A 236 -15.43 -31.01 4.42
N ARG A 237 -16.13 -30.46 5.41
CA ARG A 237 -16.64 -31.27 6.53
C ARG A 237 -17.66 -32.33 6.09
N GLU A 238 -18.57 -31.99 5.18
CA GLU A 238 -19.53 -32.95 4.62
C GLU A 238 -18.85 -34.08 3.84
N LYS A 239 -17.70 -33.79 3.21
CA LYS A 239 -16.86 -34.80 2.53
C LYS A 239 -15.99 -35.62 3.49
N GLY A 240 -15.98 -35.29 4.78
CA GLY A 240 -15.14 -35.96 5.79
C GLY A 240 -13.67 -35.57 5.73
N GLU A 241 -13.34 -34.43 5.12
CA GLU A 241 -11.96 -33.94 5.03
C GLU A 241 -11.49 -33.36 6.37
N ASN A 242 -10.23 -33.59 6.72
CA ASN A 242 -9.63 -33.15 7.98
C ASN A 242 -9.13 -31.69 7.88
N PHE A 243 -10.04 -30.76 7.58
CA PHE A 243 -9.77 -29.33 7.55
C PHE A 243 -10.45 -28.62 8.71
N GLU A 244 -9.68 -27.88 9.51
CA GLU A 244 -10.18 -27.02 10.60
C GLU A 244 -9.72 -25.60 10.40
N ILE A 245 -10.46 -24.64 10.95
CA ILE A 245 -10.07 -23.23 10.93
C ILE A 245 -9.92 -22.75 12.38
N VAL A 246 -8.84 -22.03 12.65
CA VAL A 246 -8.62 -21.30 13.89
C VAL A 246 -8.53 -19.83 13.54
N MET A 247 -9.55 -19.09 13.94
CA MET A 247 -9.61 -17.65 13.76
C MET A 247 -8.64 -16.95 14.73
N VAL A 248 -7.91 -15.97 14.21
CA VAL A 248 -6.96 -15.12 14.94
C VAL A 248 -7.54 -13.72 14.95
N PRO A 249 -8.28 -13.33 16.01
CA PRO A 249 -8.90 -12.01 16.07
C PRO A 249 -7.86 -10.93 16.28
N LEU A 250 -7.95 -9.89 15.46
CA LEU A 250 -7.13 -8.69 15.54
C LEU A 250 -7.91 -7.48 16.08
N ASP A 251 -9.18 -7.68 16.43
CA ASP A 251 -10.03 -6.65 17.01
C ASP A 251 -9.67 -6.35 18.47
N ASP A 252 -9.76 -5.07 18.86
CA ASP A 252 -9.64 -4.64 20.25
C ASP A 252 -11.00 -4.56 20.97
N ASP A 253 -12.10 -4.50 20.20
CA ASP A 253 -13.47 -4.36 20.69
C ASP A 253 -14.19 -5.72 20.83
N GLU A 254 -14.59 -6.03 22.05
CA GLU A 254 -15.21 -7.32 22.39
C GLU A 254 -16.64 -7.45 21.85
N ALA A 255 -17.39 -6.35 21.80
CA ALA A 255 -18.78 -6.36 21.33
C ALA A 255 -18.85 -6.69 19.84
N SER A 256 -18.08 -5.98 19.02
CA SER A 256 -17.99 -6.19 17.57
C SER A 256 -17.45 -7.59 17.23
N PHE A 257 -16.45 -8.05 17.98
CA PHE A 257 -15.91 -9.40 17.82
C PHE A 257 -16.99 -10.45 18.06
N LYS A 258 -17.70 -10.36 19.19
CA LYS A 258 -18.68 -11.35 19.62
C LYS A 258 -19.85 -11.45 18.65
N GLU A 259 -20.43 -10.32 18.22
CA GLU A 259 -21.54 -10.29 17.27
C GLU A 259 -21.20 -11.05 15.97
N LYS A 260 -19.98 -10.87 15.45
CA LYS A 260 -19.55 -11.51 14.20
C LYS A 260 -19.08 -12.94 14.40
N PHE A 261 -18.44 -13.24 15.53
CA PHE A 261 -17.90 -14.56 15.83
C PHE A 261 -18.98 -15.58 16.22
N GLU A 262 -20.08 -15.17 16.88
CA GLU A 262 -21.13 -16.07 17.38
C GLU A 262 -21.71 -17.00 16.31
N ASN A 263 -21.67 -16.59 15.04
CA ASN A 263 -22.21 -17.35 13.92
C ASN A 263 -21.16 -18.15 13.14
N MET A 264 -19.90 -18.14 13.59
CA MET A 264 -18.81 -18.79 12.85
C MET A 264 -18.74 -20.29 13.17
N PRO A 265 -18.56 -21.15 12.15
CA PRO A 265 -18.62 -22.60 12.32
C PRO A 265 -17.32 -23.25 12.83
N TRP A 266 -16.28 -22.45 13.10
CA TRP A 266 -14.90 -22.86 13.36
C TRP A 266 -14.38 -22.35 14.70
N PHE A 267 -13.14 -22.71 15.05
CA PHE A 267 -12.50 -22.31 16.30
C PHE A 267 -11.94 -20.89 16.25
N SER A 268 -11.63 -20.30 17.40
CA SER A 268 -10.92 -19.03 17.54
C SER A 268 -9.90 -19.09 18.66
N LEU A 269 -8.87 -18.25 18.58
CA LEU A 269 -8.15 -17.81 19.77
C LEU A 269 -9.03 -16.86 20.60
N PRO A 270 -8.85 -16.77 21.93
CA PRO A 270 -9.49 -15.74 22.73
C PRO A 270 -9.13 -14.33 22.23
N LEU A 271 -10.06 -13.39 22.36
CA LEU A 271 -9.79 -11.98 22.10
C LEU A 271 -8.66 -11.48 23.00
N LYS A 272 -7.76 -10.64 22.48
CA LYS A 272 -6.58 -10.10 23.19
C LYS A 272 -5.59 -11.18 23.68
N ASP A 273 -5.63 -12.38 23.11
CA ASP A 273 -4.59 -13.38 23.35
C ASP A 273 -3.24 -12.87 22.83
N LYS A 274 -2.20 -12.92 23.66
CA LYS A 274 -0.84 -12.49 23.28
C LYS A 274 -0.29 -13.29 22.09
N CYS A 275 -0.79 -14.50 21.83
CA CYS A 275 -0.46 -15.26 20.63
C CYS A 275 -0.90 -14.56 19.34
N CYS A 276 -1.98 -13.76 19.33
CA CYS A 276 -2.44 -13.09 18.10
C CYS A 276 -1.36 -12.16 17.55
N ALA A 277 -0.81 -11.28 18.38
CA ALA A 277 0.25 -10.35 17.98
C ALA A 277 1.52 -11.10 17.53
N LYS A 278 1.89 -12.19 18.22
CA LYS A 278 3.00 -13.06 17.82
C LYS A 278 2.77 -13.66 16.43
N LEU A 279 1.57 -14.16 16.15
CA LEU A 279 1.24 -14.78 14.86
C LEU A 279 1.24 -13.76 13.72
N VAL A 280 0.79 -12.52 13.96
CA VAL A 280 0.85 -11.44 12.97
C VAL A 280 2.29 -11.20 12.50
N ARG A 281 3.24 -11.13 13.44
CA ARG A 281 4.68 -10.98 13.14
C ARG A 281 5.26 -12.21 12.48
N TYR A 282 4.96 -13.39 13.02
CA TYR A 282 5.50 -14.66 12.55
C TYR A 282 5.14 -14.95 11.08
N PHE A 283 3.91 -14.60 10.67
CA PHE A 283 3.44 -14.78 9.29
C PHE A 283 3.64 -13.54 8.41
N GLU A 284 4.29 -12.49 8.93
CA GLU A 284 4.60 -11.26 8.18
C GLU A 284 3.38 -10.73 7.42
N LEU A 285 2.26 -10.54 8.14
CA LEU A 285 0.98 -10.21 7.52
C LEU A 285 1.03 -8.88 6.74
N GLU A 286 0.90 -8.97 5.42
CA GLU A 286 0.86 -7.80 4.52
C GLU A 286 -0.55 -7.28 4.27
N SER A 287 -1.56 -8.16 4.36
CA SER A 287 -2.95 -7.82 4.00
C SER A 287 -3.98 -8.62 4.77
N LEU A 288 -5.21 -8.12 4.76
CA LEU A 288 -6.38 -8.81 5.27
C LEU A 288 -7.45 -8.93 4.17
N PRO A 289 -8.31 -9.97 4.21
CA PRO A 289 -8.16 -11.17 5.04
C PRO A 289 -6.92 -11.99 4.68
N THR A 290 -6.39 -12.75 5.64
CA THR A 290 -5.33 -13.75 5.39
C THR A 290 -5.74 -15.10 5.98
N LEU A 291 -5.60 -16.17 5.19
CA LEU A 291 -5.80 -17.54 5.65
C LEU A 291 -4.52 -18.35 5.40
N ALA A 292 -3.65 -18.42 6.42
CA ALA A 292 -2.44 -19.22 6.36
C ALA A 292 -2.76 -20.70 6.63
N VAL A 293 -2.29 -21.62 5.81
CA VAL A 293 -2.61 -23.04 5.93
C VAL A 293 -1.44 -23.80 6.54
N ILE A 294 -1.72 -24.51 7.64
CA ILE A 294 -0.81 -25.40 8.32
C ILE A 294 -1.17 -26.83 7.97
N GLY A 295 -0.21 -27.61 7.50
CA GLY A 295 -0.37 -29.01 7.16
C GLY A 295 -0.45 -29.93 8.37
N PRO A 296 -0.76 -31.22 8.14
CA PRO A 296 -0.87 -32.22 9.21
C PRO A 296 0.41 -32.41 10.04
N ASP A 297 1.56 -32.13 9.43
CA ASP A 297 2.88 -32.17 10.05
C ASP A 297 3.21 -30.93 10.90
N GLY A 298 2.29 -29.96 10.95
CA GLY A 298 2.46 -28.70 11.66
C GLY A 298 3.27 -27.64 10.90
N LYS A 299 3.67 -27.90 9.65
CA LYS A 299 4.38 -26.95 8.78
C LYS A 299 3.42 -26.10 7.98
N THR A 300 3.84 -24.90 7.60
CA THR A 300 3.03 -24.03 6.74
C THR A 300 3.04 -24.59 5.32
N LEU A 301 1.86 -24.92 4.79
CA LEU A 301 1.66 -25.34 3.39
C LEU A 301 1.56 -24.12 2.47
N HIS A 302 0.88 -23.06 2.92
CA HIS A 302 0.67 -21.86 2.14
C HIS A 302 0.46 -20.65 3.06
N SER A 303 1.06 -19.49 2.73
CA SER A 303 1.01 -18.29 3.57
C SER A 303 -0.35 -17.58 3.53
N ASN A 304 -1.03 -17.57 2.37
CA ASN A 304 -2.38 -17.03 2.27
C ASN A 304 -3.20 -17.67 1.13
N VAL A 305 -4.26 -18.42 1.42
CA VAL A 305 -5.08 -19.11 0.39
C VAL A 305 -6.40 -18.41 0.05
N VAL A 306 -6.57 -17.16 0.46
CA VAL A 306 -7.81 -16.40 0.21
C VAL A 306 -8.16 -16.35 -1.28
N GLU A 307 -7.22 -15.96 -2.13
CA GLU A 307 -7.44 -15.86 -3.59
C GLU A 307 -7.83 -17.22 -4.19
N ALA A 308 -7.14 -18.29 -3.79
CA ALA A 308 -7.43 -19.65 -4.23
C ALA A 308 -8.87 -20.10 -3.88
N ILE A 309 -9.35 -19.72 -2.68
CA ILE A 309 -10.71 -20.02 -2.23
C ILE A 309 -11.74 -19.18 -2.99
N GLU A 310 -11.46 -17.91 -3.26
CA GLU A 310 -12.34 -17.05 -4.04
C GLU A 310 -12.51 -17.56 -5.48
N GLU A 311 -11.42 -18.03 -6.09
CA GLU A 311 -11.39 -18.48 -7.49
C GLU A 311 -11.88 -19.92 -7.67
N HIS A 312 -11.40 -20.83 -6.84
CA HIS A 312 -11.60 -22.27 -7.02
C HIS A 312 -12.52 -22.90 -5.97
N GLY A 313 -12.85 -22.16 -4.90
CA GLY A 313 -13.68 -22.67 -3.81
C GLY A 313 -13.11 -23.95 -3.22
N VAL A 314 -13.96 -24.98 -3.10
CA VAL A 314 -13.58 -26.28 -2.53
C VAL A 314 -12.51 -27.01 -3.34
N LYS A 315 -12.31 -26.66 -4.62
CA LYS A 315 -11.28 -27.29 -5.47
C LYS A 315 -9.86 -26.86 -5.10
N ALA A 316 -9.69 -25.79 -4.32
CA ALA A 316 -8.38 -25.36 -3.84
C ALA A 316 -7.78 -26.31 -2.78
N TYR A 317 -8.63 -27.09 -2.11
CA TYR A 317 -8.18 -28.13 -1.18
C TYR A 317 -7.40 -29.24 -1.93
N PRO A 318 -6.28 -29.77 -1.39
CA PRO A 318 -5.77 -29.66 -0.02
C PRO A 318 -4.83 -28.47 0.27
N PHE A 319 -4.79 -27.44 -0.59
CA PHE A 319 -3.94 -26.26 -0.43
C PHE A 319 -2.43 -26.59 -0.38
N THR A 320 -2.01 -27.69 -0.99
CA THR A 320 -0.59 -28.07 -1.09
C THR A 320 0.04 -27.42 -2.33
N PRO A 321 1.37 -27.22 -2.35
CA PRO A 321 2.07 -26.69 -3.53
C PRO A 321 1.71 -27.43 -4.84
N GLU A 322 1.61 -28.76 -4.79
CA GLU A 322 1.24 -29.57 -5.96
C GLU A 322 -0.19 -29.30 -6.44
N LYS A 323 -1.11 -29.02 -5.50
CA LYS A 323 -2.48 -28.67 -5.87
C LYS A 323 -2.54 -27.32 -6.56
N PHE A 324 -1.73 -26.36 -6.13
CA PHE A 324 -1.64 -25.05 -6.78
C PHE A 324 -1.06 -25.14 -8.19
N VAL A 325 -0.07 -26.02 -8.42
CA VAL A 325 0.42 -26.32 -9.78
C VAL A 325 -0.71 -26.87 -10.66
N GLU A 326 -1.51 -27.83 -10.15
CA GLU A 326 -2.67 -28.36 -10.88
C GLU A 326 -3.70 -27.28 -11.22
N LEU A 327 -4.00 -26.37 -10.28
CA LEU A 327 -4.94 -25.27 -10.50
C LEU A 327 -4.42 -24.33 -11.58
N GLU A 328 -3.14 -23.96 -11.53
CA GLU A 328 -2.52 -23.11 -12.54
C GLU A 328 -2.58 -23.74 -13.94
N GLU A 329 -2.36 -25.06 -14.06
CA GLU A 329 -2.52 -25.79 -15.31
C GLU A 329 -3.97 -25.75 -15.84
N ILE A 330 -4.96 -25.92 -14.96
CA ILE A 330 -6.39 -25.80 -15.31
C ILE A 330 -6.69 -24.38 -15.80
N GLU A 331 -6.17 -23.35 -15.13
CA GLU A 331 -6.36 -21.96 -15.53
C GLU A 331 -5.68 -21.62 -16.85
N LYS A 332 -4.47 -22.16 -17.07
CA LYS A 332 -3.76 -22.04 -18.34
C LYS A 332 -4.55 -22.68 -19.46
N ALA A 333 -5.04 -23.91 -19.28
CA ALA A 333 -5.88 -24.59 -20.25
C ALA A 333 -7.18 -23.80 -20.53
N ARG A 334 -7.79 -23.21 -19.50
CA ARG A 334 -8.97 -22.33 -19.65
C ARG A 334 -8.66 -21.10 -20.49
N ARG A 335 -7.52 -20.43 -20.24
CA ARG A 335 -7.06 -19.27 -21.03
C ARG A 335 -6.74 -19.65 -22.47
N GLU A 336 -6.14 -20.81 -22.69
CA GLU A 336 -5.80 -21.30 -24.03
C GLU A 336 -7.03 -21.66 -24.87
N ALA A 337 -8.07 -22.21 -24.21
CA ALA A 337 -9.36 -22.55 -24.81
C ALA A 337 -10.35 -21.38 -24.89
N GLN A 338 -10.00 -20.21 -24.36
CA GLN A 338 -10.87 -19.04 -24.33
C GLN A 338 -11.23 -18.57 -25.74
N THR A 339 -12.53 -18.39 -25.98
CA THR A 339 -13.08 -17.71 -27.16
C THR A 339 -13.92 -16.52 -26.75
N LEU A 340 -14.29 -15.65 -27.70
CA LEU A 340 -15.16 -14.51 -27.42
C LEU A 340 -16.53 -14.98 -26.91
N GLU A 341 -17.06 -16.05 -27.50
CA GLU A 341 -18.33 -16.66 -27.12
C GLU A 341 -18.26 -17.28 -25.73
N SER A 342 -17.15 -17.90 -25.36
CA SER A 342 -16.98 -18.45 -23.99
C SER A 342 -17.06 -17.38 -22.90
N ILE A 343 -16.84 -16.10 -23.27
CA ILE A 343 -16.86 -14.95 -22.37
C ILE A 343 -18.21 -14.23 -22.42
N LEU A 344 -18.73 -13.99 -23.63
CA LEU A 344 -19.89 -13.13 -23.86
C LEU A 344 -21.19 -13.91 -24.14
N VAL A 345 -21.16 -15.22 -24.31
CA VAL A 345 -22.39 -16.03 -24.45
C VAL A 345 -22.67 -16.75 -23.12
N SER A 346 -23.94 -16.74 -22.73
CA SER A 346 -24.48 -17.47 -21.59
C SER A 346 -25.70 -18.27 -22.03
N GLU A 347 -26.17 -19.22 -21.20
CA GLU A 347 -27.35 -20.03 -21.54
C GLU A 347 -28.59 -19.18 -21.90
N ASP A 348 -28.73 -18.01 -21.27
CA ASP A 348 -29.87 -17.11 -21.41
C ASP A 348 -29.66 -15.99 -22.45
N SER A 349 -28.44 -15.78 -22.96
CA SER A 349 -28.12 -14.64 -23.83
C SER A 349 -26.84 -14.82 -24.66
N ASP A 350 -26.97 -14.58 -25.96
CA ASP A 350 -25.93 -14.67 -26.98
C ASP A 350 -25.69 -13.35 -27.73
N PHE A 351 -26.21 -12.24 -27.19
CA PHE A 351 -26.17 -10.93 -27.85
C PHE A 351 -25.65 -9.82 -26.93
N VAL A 352 -25.18 -8.74 -27.55
CA VAL A 352 -24.97 -7.42 -26.94
C VAL A 352 -25.97 -6.43 -27.53
N ILE A 353 -26.11 -5.25 -26.94
CA ILE A 353 -27.04 -4.22 -27.41
C ILE A 353 -26.31 -3.04 -28.06
N GLY A 354 -26.80 -2.62 -29.21
CA GLY A 354 -26.45 -1.35 -29.84
C GLY A 354 -27.39 -0.23 -29.38
N LYS A 355 -27.34 0.89 -30.11
CA LYS A 355 -28.28 1.99 -29.91
C LYS A 355 -29.72 1.54 -30.09
N ASP A 356 -30.62 2.19 -29.36
CA ASP A 356 -32.06 1.92 -29.35
C ASP A 356 -32.45 0.48 -28.96
N GLY A 357 -31.52 -0.26 -28.33
CA GLY A 357 -31.76 -1.63 -27.85
C GLY A 357 -31.69 -2.71 -28.93
N ILE A 358 -31.14 -2.40 -30.11
CA ILE A 358 -30.92 -3.37 -31.18
C ILE A 358 -30.01 -4.48 -30.66
N LYS A 359 -30.44 -5.73 -30.77
CA LYS A 359 -29.64 -6.90 -30.37
C LYS A 359 -28.68 -7.29 -31.48
N ILE A 360 -27.41 -7.37 -31.14
CA ILE A 360 -26.32 -7.76 -32.05
C ILE A 360 -25.76 -9.09 -31.53
N PRO A 361 -25.81 -10.17 -32.33
CA PRO A 361 -25.23 -11.46 -31.96
C PRO A 361 -23.73 -11.34 -31.63
N VAL A 362 -23.27 -12.03 -30.59
CA VAL A 362 -21.84 -12.07 -30.24
C VAL A 362 -21.00 -12.66 -31.38
N SER A 363 -21.57 -13.54 -32.20
CA SER A 363 -20.92 -14.09 -33.40
C SER A 363 -20.48 -13.01 -34.40
N ASP A 364 -21.17 -11.87 -34.45
CA ASP A 364 -20.86 -10.76 -35.36
C ASP A 364 -19.62 -9.96 -34.92
N LEU A 365 -19.17 -10.19 -33.68
CA LEU A 365 -17.98 -9.58 -33.10
C LEU A 365 -16.73 -10.47 -33.24
N VAL A 366 -16.90 -11.74 -33.62
CA VAL A 366 -15.79 -12.68 -33.79
C VAL A 366 -14.86 -12.19 -34.89
N GLY A 367 -13.55 -12.25 -34.65
CA GLY A 367 -12.53 -11.72 -35.56
C GLY A 367 -12.24 -10.22 -35.39
N LYS A 368 -13.01 -9.49 -34.57
CA LYS A 368 -12.65 -8.12 -34.15
C LYS A 368 -11.85 -8.13 -32.86
N THR A 369 -11.08 -7.08 -32.63
CA THR A 369 -10.59 -6.75 -31.29
C THR A 369 -11.76 -6.17 -30.49
N VAL A 370 -12.07 -6.74 -29.34
CA VAL A 370 -13.19 -6.31 -28.49
C VAL A 370 -12.66 -5.79 -27.15
N LEU A 371 -12.98 -4.54 -26.81
CA LEU A 371 -12.70 -3.97 -25.49
C LEU A 371 -13.91 -4.17 -24.57
N LEU A 372 -13.73 -4.87 -23.46
CA LEU A 372 -14.73 -4.96 -22.39
C LEU A 372 -14.51 -3.77 -21.45
N TYR A 373 -15.41 -2.78 -21.51
CA TYR A 373 -15.28 -1.53 -20.79
C TYR A 373 -16.16 -1.51 -19.54
N PHE A 374 -15.57 -1.80 -18.38
CA PHE A 374 -16.25 -1.73 -17.08
C PHE A 374 -16.24 -0.30 -16.57
N SER A 375 -17.43 0.30 -16.43
CA SER A 375 -17.55 1.73 -16.13
C SER A 375 -18.93 2.07 -15.57
N ALA A 376 -19.12 3.30 -15.11
CA ALA A 376 -20.41 3.80 -14.63
C ALA A 376 -20.51 5.31 -14.75
N HIS A 377 -21.74 5.82 -14.86
CA HIS A 377 -22.01 7.25 -14.92
C HIS A 377 -21.59 7.98 -13.65
N TRP A 378 -21.90 7.41 -12.48
CA TRP A 378 -21.63 8.00 -11.17
C TRP A 378 -20.13 8.14 -10.86
N CYS A 379 -19.27 7.43 -11.58
CA CYS A 379 -17.82 7.35 -11.35
C CYS A 379 -17.07 8.51 -12.04
N PRO A 380 -16.48 9.48 -11.30
CA PRO A 380 -15.72 10.59 -11.89
C PRO A 380 -14.54 10.18 -12.80
N PRO A 381 -13.62 9.26 -12.39
CA PRO A 381 -12.52 8.87 -13.26
C PRO A 381 -12.99 8.16 -14.54
N CYS A 382 -14.17 7.51 -14.49
CA CYS A 382 -14.80 6.91 -15.66
C CYS A 382 -15.25 7.95 -16.69
N ARG A 383 -15.84 9.07 -16.21
CA ARG A 383 -16.23 10.18 -17.08
C ARG A 383 -15.00 10.91 -17.65
N ALA A 384 -13.94 11.05 -16.86
CA ALA A 384 -12.68 11.66 -17.31
C ALA A 384 -11.97 10.83 -18.38
N PHE A 385 -12.04 9.49 -18.31
CA PHE A 385 -11.42 8.59 -19.29
C PHE A 385 -12.21 8.48 -20.61
N LEU A 386 -13.53 8.68 -20.58
CA LEU A 386 -14.40 8.44 -21.73
C LEU A 386 -13.97 9.20 -23.02
N PRO A 387 -13.60 10.49 -22.99
CA PRO A 387 -13.12 11.19 -24.19
C PRO A 387 -11.90 10.54 -24.84
N ALA A 388 -10.90 10.13 -24.04
CA ALA A 388 -9.70 9.48 -24.54
C ALA A 388 -10.01 8.12 -25.20
N LEU A 389 -10.92 7.34 -24.60
CA LEU A 389 -11.38 6.08 -25.19
C LEU A 389 -12.14 6.31 -26.51
N MET A 390 -12.99 7.33 -26.59
CA MET A 390 -13.70 7.69 -27.82
C MET A 390 -12.73 8.12 -28.93
N GLU A 391 -11.75 8.94 -28.61
CA GLU A 391 -10.73 9.37 -29.57
C GLU A 391 -9.93 8.18 -30.12
N ALA A 392 -9.44 7.30 -29.23
CA ALA A 392 -8.73 6.10 -29.63
C ALA A 392 -9.61 5.17 -30.49
N TYR A 393 -10.87 4.98 -30.09
CA TYR A 393 -11.83 4.17 -30.83
C TYR A 393 -12.04 4.68 -32.27
N HIS A 394 -12.23 5.99 -32.44
CA HIS A 394 -12.40 6.58 -33.76
C HIS A 394 -11.13 6.43 -34.61
N LYS A 395 -9.97 6.82 -34.08
CA LYS A 395 -8.68 6.73 -34.78
C LYS A 395 -8.34 5.31 -35.25
N ILE A 396 -8.53 4.30 -34.38
CA ILE A 396 -8.24 2.90 -34.72
C ILE A 396 -9.17 2.41 -35.84
N ASN A 397 -10.42 2.86 -35.85
CA ASN A 397 -11.41 2.44 -36.84
C ASN A 397 -11.44 3.28 -38.13
N GLU A 398 -10.60 4.32 -38.28
CA GLU A 398 -10.55 5.16 -39.48
C GLU A 398 -10.33 4.36 -40.78
N ASN A 399 -9.55 3.28 -40.70
CA ASN A 399 -9.18 2.44 -41.85
C ASN A 399 -9.88 1.07 -41.87
N GLY A 400 -10.93 0.90 -41.08
CA GLY A 400 -11.75 -0.32 -41.03
C GLY A 400 -12.30 -0.59 -39.63
N ASN A 401 -13.48 -1.21 -39.55
CA ASN A 401 -14.16 -1.53 -38.29
C ASN A 401 -13.53 -2.75 -37.58
N VAL A 402 -12.29 -2.62 -37.14
CA VAL A 402 -11.47 -3.68 -36.54
C VAL A 402 -11.58 -3.73 -35.01
N LEU A 403 -11.99 -2.64 -34.38
CA LEU A 403 -12.17 -2.50 -32.94
C LEU A 403 -13.64 -2.29 -32.60
N GLU A 404 -14.15 -3.04 -31.62
CA GLU A 404 -15.44 -2.81 -31.00
C GLU A 404 -15.29 -2.65 -29.49
N VAL A 405 -16.20 -1.93 -28.85
CA VAL A 405 -16.25 -1.80 -27.39
C VAL A 405 -17.59 -2.31 -26.88
N VAL A 406 -17.56 -3.12 -25.82
CA VAL A 406 -18.74 -3.58 -25.09
C VAL A 406 -18.71 -2.94 -23.71
N PHE A 407 -19.58 -1.94 -23.50
CA PHE A 407 -19.78 -1.29 -22.22
C PHE A 407 -20.48 -2.23 -21.22
N ILE A 408 -19.84 -2.42 -20.06
CA ILE A 408 -20.34 -3.24 -18.96
C ILE A 408 -20.60 -2.30 -17.78
N SER A 409 -21.87 -1.96 -17.60
CA SER A 409 -22.27 -0.92 -16.66
C SER A 409 -22.25 -1.36 -15.19
N SER A 410 -21.76 -0.47 -14.33
CA SER A 410 -21.93 -0.52 -12.88
C SER A 410 -22.87 0.57 -12.35
N ASP A 411 -23.71 1.13 -13.21
CA ASP A 411 -24.78 2.03 -12.80
C ASP A 411 -25.77 1.34 -11.88
N ARG A 412 -26.47 2.14 -11.07
CA ARG A 412 -27.39 1.64 -10.03
C ARG A 412 -28.82 1.48 -10.54
N ASP A 413 -29.12 2.07 -11.70
CA ASP A 413 -30.45 2.09 -12.30
C ASP A 413 -30.38 2.25 -13.83
N GLN A 414 -31.49 1.89 -14.49
CA GLN A 414 -31.63 1.90 -15.94
C GLN A 414 -31.52 3.31 -16.55
N THR A 415 -31.94 4.35 -15.83
CA THR A 415 -31.93 5.73 -16.33
C THR A 415 -30.50 6.24 -16.44
N SER A 416 -29.73 6.09 -15.36
CA SER A 416 -28.29 6.41 -15.33
C SER A 416 -27.51 5.65 -16.41
N PHE A 417 -27.81 4.36 -16.59
CA PHE A 417 -27.25 3.56 -17.68
C PHE A 417 -27.55 4.15 -19.06
N ASN A 418 -28.82 4.42 -19.36
CA ASN A 418 -29.25 4.93 -20.65
C ASN A 418 -28.63 6.30 -20.96
N GLU A 419 -28.61 7.21 -19.99
CA GLU A 419 -28.02 8.55 -20.16
C GLU A 419 -26.54 8.45 -20.52
N PHE A 420 -25.78 7.63 -19.79
CA PHE A 420 -24.35 7.52 -20.04
C PHE A 420 -24.03 6.75 -21.31
N PHE A 421 -24.72 5.63 -21.56
CA PHE A 421 -24.57 4.86 -22.78
C PHE A 421 -24.95 5.67 -24.03
N SER A 422 -25.87 6.63 -23.93
CA SER A 422 -26.25 7.50 -25.05
C SER A 422 -25.06 8.26 -25.64
N LYS A 423 -24.05 8.59 -24.81
CA LYS A 423 -22.85 9.36 -25.17
C LYS A 423 -21.77 8.51 -25.89
N MET A 424 -21.89 7.19 -25.87
CA MET A 424 -20.86 6.26 -26.38
C MET A 424 -21.13 5.79 -27.81
N PRO A 425 -20.15 5.65 -28.71
CA PRO A 425 -20.38 5.23 -30.10
C PRO A 425 -20.49 3.71 -30.31
N TRP A 426 -20.46 2.91 -29.25
CA TRP A 426 -20.25 1.45 -29.28
C TRP A 426 -21.38 0.66 -28.60
N LEU A 427 -21.16 -0.62 -28.35
CA LEU A 427 -22.15 -1.59 -27.85
C LEU A 427 -22.14 -1.70 -26.31
N ALA A 428 -23.14 -2.35 -25.73
CA ALA A 428 -23.20 -2.61 -24.29
C ALA A 428 -23.77 -3.99 -23.97
N LEU A 429 -23.50 -4.48 -22.76
CA LEU A 429 -24.38 -5.46 -22.14
C LEU A 429 -25.67 -4.77 -21.68
N PRO A 430 -26.83 -5.45 -21.75
CA PRO A 430 -28.05 -4.98 -21.11
C PRO A 430 -27.81 -4.60 -19.64
N PHE A 431 -28.53 -3.59 -19.16
CA PHE A 431 -28.50 -3.24 -17.74
C PHE A 431 -29.00 -4.42 -16.89
N GLY A 432 -28.29 -4.74 -15.80
CA GLY A 432 -28.62 -5.89 -14.93
C GLY A 432 -28.26 -7.26 -15.51
N ASP A 433 -27.50 -7.34 -16.61
CA ASP A 433 -27.09 -8.61 -17.20
C ASP A 433 -26.20 -9.44 -16.25
N LYS A 434 -26.58 -10.70 -16.02
CA LYS A 434 -25.86 -11.64 -15.13
C LYS A 434 -24.42 -11.90 -15.56
N ARG A 435 -24.11 -11.76 -16.86
CA ARG A 435 -22.74 -11.91 -17.38
C ARG A 435 -21.79 -10.93 -16.72
N LYS A 436 -22.24 -9.73 -16.31
CA LYS A 436 -21.42 -8.74 -15.59
C LYS A 436 -20.67 -9.37 -14.42
N GLU A 437 -21.35 -10.09 -13.54
CA GLU A 437 -20.73 -10.67 -12.34
C GLU A 437 -19.71 -11.76 -12.68
N SER A 438 -19.98 -12.55 -13.72
CA SER A 438 -19.04 -13.55 -14.22
C SER A 438 -17.79 -12.91 -14.81
N LEU A 439 -17.97 -11.85 -15.59
CA LEU A 439 -16.90 -11.08 -16.23
C LEU A 439 -16.04 -10.34 -15.20
N SER A 440 -16.66 -9.69 -14.22
CA SER A 440 -15.96 -9.00 -13.13
C SER A 440 -15.08 -9.96 -12.33
N ARG A 441 -15.56 -11.18 -12.05
CA ARG A 441 -14.75 -12.22 -11.40
C ARG A 441 -13.62 -12.72 -12.32
N THR A 442 -13.95 -13.06 -13.57
CA THR A 442 -12.99 -13.61 -14.53
C THR A 442 -11.80 -12.69 -14.77
N PHE A 443 -12.04 -11.37 -14.82
CA PHE A 443 -11.00 -10.36 -15.07
C PHE A 443 -10.56 -9.62 -13.81
N LYS A 444 -10.94 -10.10 -12.62
CA LYS A 444 -10.55 -9.52 -11.31
C LYS A 444 -10.79 -8.00 -11.26
N VAL A 445 -11.98 -7.56 -11.66
CA VAL A 445 -12.33 -6.13 -11.70
C VAL A 445 -12.47 -5.60 -10.27
N ARG A 446 -11.41 -4.96 -9.77
CA ARG A 446 -11.35 -4.36 -8.41
C ARG A 446 -11.76 -2.89 -8.38
N GLY A 447 -11.79 -2.23 -9.53
CA GLY A 447 -12.14 -0.83 -9.67
C GLY A 447 -12.56 -0.48 -11.09
N ILE A 448 -13.19 0.69 -11.26
CA ILE A 448 -13.60 1.24 -12.55
C ILE A 448 -13.05 2.66 -12.70
N PRO A 449 -12.70 3.12 -13.92
CA PRO A 449 -12.83 2.41 -15.20
C PRO A 449 -11.77 1.33 -15.39
N MET A 450 -12.17 0.17 -15.91
CA MET A 450 -11.26 -0.91 -16.32
C MET A 450 -11.60 -1.34 -17.76
N VAL A 451 -10.57 -1.60 -18.56
CA VAL A 451 -10.71 -2.01 -19.97
C VAL A 451 -9.91 -3.30 -20.19
N VAL A 452 -10.60 -4.36 -20.57
CA VAL A 452 -9.97 -5.64 -20.95
C VAL A 452 -10.01 -5.79 -22.46
N THR A 453 -8.86 -6.07 -23.08
CA THR A 453 -8.74 -6.32 -24.52
C THR A 453 -8.88 -7.80 -24.81
N ILE A 454 -9.86 -8.16 -25.62
CA ILE A 454 -10.00 -9.47 -26.25
C ILE A 454 -9.57 -9.33 -27.71
N GLY A 455 -8.60 -10.14 -28.12
CA GLY A 455 -8.09 -10.12 -29.49
C GLY A 455 -9.06 -10.79 -30.49
N PRO A 456 -8.78 -10.67 -31.80
CA PRO A 456 -9.57 -11.29 -32.88
C PRO A 456 -9.82 -12.79 -32.74
N ASN A 457 -8.91 -13.50 -32.05
CA ASN A 457 -9.00 -14.94 -31.79
C ASN A 457 -9.84 -15.28 -30.55
N GLY A 458 -10.44 -14.30 -29.87
CA GLY A 458 -11.21 -14.48 -28.65
C GLY A 458 -10.38 -14.62 -27.37
N LYS A 459 -9.05 -14.52 -27.45
CA LYS A 459 -8.16 -14.58 -26.29
C LYS A 459 -7.93 -13.22 -25.67
N THR A 460 -7.74 -13.18 -24.36
CA THR A 460 -7.39 -11.95 -23.65
C THR A 460 -5.97 -11.54 -24.02
N VAL A 461 -5.83 -10.31 -24.49
CA VAL A 461 -4.57 -9.70 -24.89
C VAL A 461 -3.98 -8.86 -23.75
N SER A 462 -4.82 -8.08 -23.07
CA SER A 462 -4.39 -7.19 -21.98
C SER A 462 -5.56 -6.88 -21.04
N THR A 463 -5.27 -6.65 -19.77
CA THR A 463 -6.20 -6.11 -18.76
C THR A 463 -5.89 -4.65 -18.41
N GLU A 464 -4.91 -4.05 -19.08
CA GLU A 464 -4.32 -2.74 -18.77
C GLU A 464 -4.65 -1.69 -19.84
N ALA A 465 -5.53 -1.99 -20.78
CA ALA A 465 -5.78 -1.15 -21.95
C ALA A 465 -6.24 0.28 -21.60
N ARG A 466 -6.84 0.48 -20.41
CA ARG A 466 -7.16 1.82 -19.89
C ARG A 466 -5.90 2.68 -19.74
N GLU A 467 -4.86 2.15 -19.10
CA GLU A 467 -3.58 2.85 -18.93
C GLU A 467 -2.89 3.04 -20.28
N LEU A 468 -2.87 2.00 -21.12
CA LEU A 468 -2.25 2.08 -22.45
C LEU A 468 -2.88 3.17 -23.33
N ILE A 469 -4.21 3.31 -23.30
CA ILE A 469 -4.93 4.36 -24.02
C ILE A 469 -4.64 5.74 -23.43
N MET A 470 -4.58 5.87 -22.09
CA MET A 470 -4.21 7.14 -21.45
C MET A 470 -2.82 7.59 -21.86
N CYS A 471 -1.83 6.68 -21.84
CA CYS A 471 -0.44 7.00 -22.12
C CYS A 471 -0.18 7.20 -23.63
N HIS A 472 -0.67 6.28 -24.47
CA HIS A 472 -0.28 6.20 -25.89
C HIS A 472 -1.44 6.39 -26.88
N GLY A 473 -2.67 6.57 -26.40
CA GLY A 473 -3.84 6.76 -27.26
C GLY A 473 -4.07 5.58 -28.20
N ALA A 474 -4.37 5.89 -29.47
CA ALA A 474 -4.60 4.89 -30.52
C ALA A 474 -3.36 4.07 -30.87
N GLU A 475 -2.15 4.61 -30.66
CA GLU A 475 -0.89 3.93 -31.00
C GLU A 475 -0.65 2.66 -30.18
N ALA A 476 -1.29 2.57 -29.00
CA ALA A 476 -1.28 1.38 -28.16
C ALA A 476 -1.88 0.15 -28.86
N TYR A 477 -2.77 0.33 -29.85
CA TYR A 477 -3.38 -0.78 -30.58
C TYR A 477 -2.31 -1.64 -31.28
N PRO A 478 -2.38 -3.00 -31.21
CA PRO A 478 -3.47 -3.84 -30.72
C PRO A 478 -3.44 -4.19 -29.21
N PHE A 479 -2.80 -3.36 -28.39
CA PHE A 479 -2.67 -3.49 -26.93
C PHE A 479 -1.88 -4.73 -26.49
N THR A 480 -1.02 -5.26 -27.36
CA THR A 480 -0.16 -6.40 -27.08
C THR A 480 1.13 -5.96 -26.38
N SER A 481 1.73 -6.87 -25.60
CA SER A 481 3.02 -6.60 -24.96
C SER A 481 4.14 -6.30 -25.97
N GLU A 482 4.08 -6.94 -27.15
CA GLU A 482 5.00 -6.71 -28.27
C GLU A 482 4.86 -5.29 -28.81
N ARG A 483 3.62 -4.80 -28.96
CA ARG A 483 3.37 -3.43 -29.42
C ARG A 483 3.89 -2.41 -28.42
N LEU A 484 3.75 -2.67 -27.12
CA LEU A 484 4.31 -1.77 -26.10
C LEU A 484 5.83 -1.71 -26.16
N LYS A 485 6.50 -2.86 -26.34
CA LYS A 485 7.96 -2.89 -26.55
C LYS A 485 8.39 -2.09 -27.79
N GLU A 486 7.61 -2.13 -28.87
CA GLU A 486 7.87 -1.31 -30.06
C GLU A 486 7.73 0.19 -29.78
N ILE A 487 6.67 0.59 -29.06
CA ILE A 487 6.44 1.97 -28.65
C ILE A 487 7.58 2.46 -27.75
N GLU A 488 7.96 1.67 -26.74
CA GLU A 488 9.07 2.00 -25.84
C GLU A 488 10.39 2.12 -26.58
N ALA A 489 10.72 1.18 -27.46
CA ALA A 489 11.93 1.25 -28.29
C ALA A 489 11.90 2.47 -29.22
N SER A 490 10.73 2.91 -29.68
CA SER A 490 10.61 4.14 -30.46
C SER A 490 10.92 5.38 -29.61
N TYR A 491 10.48 5.41 -28.36
CA TYR A 491 10.77 6.50 -27.43
C TYR A 491 12.25 6.57 -27.06
N GLU A 492 12.90 5.43 -26.85
CA GLU A 492 14.35 5.37 -26.61
C GLU A 492 15.11 5.93 -27.81
N LYS A 493 14.75 5.53 -29.03
CA LYS A 493 15.36 6.04 -30.27
C LYS A 493 15.19 7.55 -30.46
N MET A 494 14.04 8.12 -30.07
CA MET A 494 13.84 9.57 -30.11
C MET A 494 14.85 10.30 -29.22
N ALA A 495 15.12 9.76 -28.02
CA ALA A 495 16.02 10.32 -27.04
C ALA A 495 17.51 10.12 -27.36
N GLU A 496 17.90 9.17 -28.22
CA GLU A 496 19.31 8.91 -28.58
C GLU A 496 20.02 10.16 -29.11
N SER A 497 19.29 11.02 -29.83
CA SER A 497 19.85 12.24 -30.43
C SER A 497 19.87 13.44 -29.47
N TRP A 498 19.25 13.32 -28.29
CA TRP A 498 19.10 14.42 -27.35
C TRP A 498 20.18 14.41 -26.26
N PRO A 499 20.70 15.58 -25.85
CA PRO A 499 21.66 15.65 -24.76
C PRO A 499 21.04 15.17 -23.44
N LYS A 500 21.82 14.47 -22.61
CA LYS A 500 21.33 13.99 -21.31
C LYS A 500 21.03 15.10 -20.31
N LYS A 501 21.67 16.25 -20.49
CA LYS A 501 21.54 17.42 -19.63
C LYS A 501 21.53 18.68 -20.48
N VAL A 502 20.71 19.65 -20.09
CA VAL A 502 20.64 20.97 -20.73
C VAL A 502 20.62 22.06 -19.67
N LYS A 503 21.13 23.22 -20.04
CA LYS A 503 20.93 24.47 -19.29
C LYS A 503 19.85 25.27 -19.98
N TYR A 504 18.96 25.86 -19.19
CA TYR A 504 17.87 26.66 -19.70
C TYR A 504 18.00 28.10 -19.17
N PRO A 505 17.94 29.16 -20.01
CA PRO A 505 18.32 30.51 -19.60
C PRO A 505 17.54 31.10 -18.43
N VAL A 506 16.30 30.64 -18.19
CA VAL A 506 15.43 31.13 -17.11
C VAL A 506 15.33 30.14 -15.93
N HIS A 507 16.24 29.15 -15.87
CA HIS A 507 16.29 28.18 -14.79
C HIS A 507 17.73 27.82 -14.42
N ASP A 508 18.08 28.02 -13.14
CA ASP A 508 19.48 27.99 -12.69
C ASP A 508 20.10 26.58 -12.58
N HIS A 509 19.28 25.53 -12.42
CA HIS A 509 19.77 24.15 -12.35
C HIS A 509 19.87 23.49 -13.74
N GLU A 510 20.74 22.49 -13.86
CA GLU A 510 20.77 21.66 -15.07
C GLU A 510 19.54 20.75 -15.10
N LEU A 511 18.81 20.80 -16.21
CA LEU A 511 17.67 19.92 -16.43
C LEU A 511 18.17 18.58 -16.98
N ILE A 512 17.65 17.47 -16.45
CA ILE A 512 18.02 16.11 -16.81
C ILE A 512 16.93 15.51 -17.69
N LEU A 513 17.32 14.91 -18.81
CA LEU A 513 16.38 14.19 -19.67
C LEU A 513 15.78 13.01 -18.91
N THR A 514 14.50 13.11 -18.57
CA THR A 514 13.77 12.19 -17.68
C THR A 514 12.51 11.69 -18.35
N LYS A 515 12.16 10.42 -18.10
CA LYS A 515 10.97 9.79 -18.69
C LYS A 515 9.77 10.02 -17.78
N HIS A 516 8.73 10.67 -18.28
CA HIS A 516 7.48 10.93 -17.55
C HIS A 516 6.29 10.38 -18.33
N GLN A 517 5.28 9.85 -17.65
CA GLN A 517 4.01 9.50 -18.30
C GLN A 517 3.28 10.76 -18.78
N PHE A 518 3.30 11.80 -17.96
CA PHE A 518 2.67 13.09 -18.19
C PHE A 518 3.44 14.17 -17.41
N PHE A 519 3.55 15.37 -17.96
CA PHE A 519 4.04 16.56 -17.26
C PHE A 519 3.40 17.82 -17.86
N ASN A 520 3.46 18.95 -17.16
CA ASN A 520 3.15 20.25 -17.75
C ASN A 520 4.46 20.95 -18.03
N CYS A 521 4.65 21.45 -19.25
CA CYS A 521 5.88 22.16 -19.59
C CYS A 521 5.82 23.58 -19.02
N ASP A 522 6.74 23.94 -18.13
CA ASP A 522 6.85 25.28 -17.55
C ASP A 522 7.23 26.36 -18.58
N GLY A 523 7.80 25.95 -19.71
CA GLY A 523 8.17 26.85 -20.81
C GLY A 523 6.96 27.37 -21.58
N CYS A 524 6.10 26.46 -22.06
CA CYS A 524 4.96 26.80 -22.91
C CYS A 524 3.59 26.66 -22.23
N GLY A 525 3.51 26.04 -21.06
CA GLY A 525 2.26 25.75 -20.35
C GLY A 525 1.42 24.63 -20.96
N GLU A 526 1.92 23.95 -22.00
CA GLU A 526 1.24 22.81 -22.62
C GLU A 526 1.64 21.50 -21.94
N GLU A 527 0.72 20.53 -21.96
CA GLU A 527 0.96 19.16 -21.54
C GLU A 527 2.07 18.50 -22.38
N GLY A 528 2.93 17.74 -21.71
CA GLY A 528 3.97 16.90 -22.30
C GLY A 528 3.84 15.44 -21.89
N ARG A 529 4.41 14.56 -22.71
CA ARG A 529 4.42 13.12 -22.49
C ARG A 529 5.77 12.52 -22.83
N VAL A 530 6.03 11.35 -22.26
CA VAL A 530 7.19 10.48 -22.54
C VAL A 530 8.50 11.04 -22.02
N TRP A 531 9.02 12.13 -22.58
CA TRP A 531 10.32 12.70 -22.22
C TRP A 531 10.17 14.17 -21.87
N SER A 532 10.80 14.58 -20.77
CA SER A 532 10.98 15.97 -20.38
C SER A 532 12.45 16.25 -20.03
N TYR A 533 12.82 17.51 -19.98
CA TYR A 533 14.00 17.96 -19.26
C TYR A 533 13.55 18.45 -17.89
N TYR A 534 13.86 17.66 -16.86
CA TYR A 534 13.34 17.81 -15.50
C TYR A 534 14.41 18.26 -14.51
N CYS A 535 14.05 19.15 -13.59
CA CYS A 535 14.82 19.46 -12.39
C CYS A 535 14.07 18.97 -11.15
N GLU A 536 14.65 18.00 -10.44
CA GLU A 536 14.11 17.45 -9.19
C GLU A 536 14.09 18.50 -8.06
N ASP A 537 15.12 19.34 -7.96
CA ASP A 537 15.23 20.35 -6.89
C ASP A 537 14.16 21.45 -6.97
N CYS A 538 13.56 21.67 -8.14
CA CYS A 538 12.62 22.77 -8.38
C CYS A 538 11.27 22.32 -8.95
N ASP A 539 11.09 21.03 -9.18
CA ASP A 539 9.93 20.46 -9.87
C ASP A 539 9.62 21.19 -11.18
N PHE A 540 10.65 21.34 -12.03
CA PHE A 540 10.58 22.13 -13.25
C PHE A 540 10.77 21.24 -14.48
N ASP A 541 9.79 21.23 -15.38
CA ASP A 541 9.72 20.38 -16.57
C ASP A 541 9.67 21.19 -17.86
N LEU A 542 10.50 20.83 -18.83
CA LEU A 542 10.39 21.33 -20.20
C LEU A 542 10.16 20.21 -21.19
N HIS A 543 9.35 20.49 -22.22
CA HIS A 543 9.38 19.64 -23.41
C HIS A 543 10.78 19.62 -24.02
N PRO A 544 11.21 18.49 -24.63
CA PRO A 544 12.44 18.42 -25.38
C PRO A 544 12.54 19.50 -26.45
N LYS A 545 11.43 19.82 -27.15
CA LYS A 545 11.37 20.95 -28.10
C LYS A 545 11.66 22.29 -27.39
N CYS A 546 11.02 22.58 -26.26
CA CYS A 546 11.16 23.86 -25.55
C CYS A 546 12.57 24.09 -25.01
N ALA A 547 13.24 23.01 -24.59
CA ALA A 547 14.60 23.07 -24.08
C ALA A 547 15.67 23.16 -25.18
N LEU A 548 15.41 22.57 -26.35
CA LEU A 548 16.40 22.41 -27.42
C LEU A 548 16.28 23.44 -28.56
N ASP A 549 15.10 24.00 -28.81
CA ASP A 549 14.94 25.02 -29.85
C ASP A 549 15.65 26.32 -29.46
N GLU A 550 16.24 27.01 -30.43
CA GLU A 550 16.92 28.30 -30.21
C GLU A 550 15.89 29.45 -30.15
N ASP A 551 14.81 29.38 -30.92
CA ASP A 551 13.75 30.40 -30.97
C ASP A 551 12.90 30.45 -29.68
N SER A 552 12.77 29.33 -28.95
CA SER A 552 12.06 29.29 -27.66
C SER A 552 12.84 29.96 -26.53
N LYS A 553 14.14 30.22 -26.71
CA LYS A 553 15.00 30.89 -25.73
C LYS A 553 14.94 32.41 -25.84
N GLU A 554 14.47 32.96 -26.97
CA GLU A 554 14.41 34.42 -27.20
C GLU A 554 13.07 35.05 -26.80
N MET A 555 11.97 34.28 -26.72
CA MET A 555 10.62 34.83 -26.63
C MET A 555 10.13 35.38 -25.27
N LYS A 556 11.01 35.57 -24.26
CA LYS A 556 10.64 36.24 -22.99
C LYS A 556 11.73 37.17 -22.43
N GLY A 557 12.63 37.67 -23.28
CA GLY A 557 13.73 38.56 -22.87
C GLY A 557 13.45 40.07 -22.93
N GLU A 558 12.37 40.52 -23.57
CA GLU A 558 12.11 41.95 -23.78
C GLU A 558 10.61 42.27 -23.70
N ASP A 559 10.14 42.78 -22.55
CA ASP A 559 9.26 43.96 -22.50
C ASP A 559 9.16 44.52 -21.07
N GLU A 560 10.14 45.33 -20.66
CA GLU A 560 9.94 46.33 -19.61
C GLU A 560 9.71 47.70 -20.25
N GLY A 561 8.44 48.15 -20.20
CA GLY A 561 8.10 49.56 -20.08
C GLY A 561 7.68 50.30 -21.36
N LYS A 562 6.37 50.35 -21.60
CA LYS A 562 5.67 51.58 -22.07
C LYS A 562 4.16 51.52 -21.80
N GLU A 563 3.70 52.45 -20.96
CA GLU A 563 2.29 52.70 -20.64
C GLU A 563 1.48 53.23 -21.84
N SER A 564 0.25 52.75 -22.05
CA SER A 564 -0.98 53.56 -21.82
C SER A 564 -2.29 52.90 -22.31
N VAL A 565 -3.16 52.66 -21.32
CA VAL A 565 -4.63 52.86 -21.23
C VAL A 565 -5.59 52.01 -22.09
N GLY A 566 -6.37 51.18 -21.40
CA GLY A 566 -7.64 50.60 -21.88
C GLY A 566 -8.36 49.71 -20.86
N GLU A 567 -9.09 50.33 -19.94
CA GLU A 567 -10.21 49.81 -19.11
C GLU A 567 -9.96 48.77 -18.00
N GLU A 568 -10.04 49.26 -16.76
CA GLU A 568 -10.29 48.50 -15.54
C GLU A 568 -11.67 47.80 -15.58
N LYS A 569 -11.69 46.50 -15.26
CA LYS A 569 -12.82 45.87 -14.56
C LYS A 569 -12.26 45.03 -13.40
N GLY A 570 -12.77 45.32 -12.20
CA GLY A 570 -12.31 44.78 -10.92
C GLY A 570 -12.56 43.27 -10.68
N PRO A 571 -12.30 42.80 -9.45
CA PRO A 571 -12.10 41.38 -9.14
C PRO A 571 -13.42 40.62 -9.13
N GLY A 572 -13.50 39.54 -9.89
CA GLY A 572 -14.65 38.64 -9.95
C GLY A 572 -14.37 37.36 -9.18
N GLU A 573 -15.00 37.26 -8.01
CA GLU A 573 -15.14 36.08 -7.15
C GLU A 573 -15.71 34.86 -7.90
N GLY A 574 -15.36 33.64 -7.47
CA GLY A 574 -15.99 32.43 -7.99
C GLY A 574 -15.31 31.09 -7.69
N TRP A 575 -14.54 30.99 -6.61
CA TRP A 575 -13.99 29.70 -6.14
C TRP A 575 -14.69 29.32 -4.86
N ILE A 576 -15.35 28.15 -4.86
CA ILE A 576 -15.89 27.54 -3.64
C ILE A 576 -15.01 26.33 -3.33
N CYS A 577 -14.45 26.29 -2.14
CA CYS A 577 -13.59 25.21 -1.67
C CYS A 577 -14.26 24.55 -0.46
N ASP A 578 -14.54 23.26 -0.58
CA ASP A 578 -15.08 22.41 0.49
C ASP A 578 -14.02 21.38 0.89
N GLY A 579 -13.01 21.84 1.64
CA GLY A 579 -12.13 20.99 2.45
C GLY A 579 -11.14 20.06 1.72
N GLU A 580 -11.47 19.49 0.57
CA GLU A 580 -10.61 18.54 -0.15
C GLU A 580 -10.59 18.72 -1.68
N MET A 581 -11.49 19.51 -2.30
CA MET A 581 -11.33 19.98 -3.68
C MET A 581 -12.00 21.34 -3.90
N CYS A 582 -11.36 22.19 -4.71
CA CYS A 582 -11.96 23.42 -5.22
C CYS A 582 -12.48 23.17 -6.63
N TYR A 583 -13.72 23.59 -6.90
CA TYR A 583 -14.31 23.52 -8.23
C TYR A 583 -14.88 24.87 -8.66
N ARG A 584 -14.99 25.00 -9.98
CA ARG A 584 -15.54 26.16 -10.68
C ARG A 584 -16.94 25.80 -11.15
N ASP A 585 -17.92 26.63 -10.87
CA ASP A 585 -19.27 26.49 -11.46
C ASP A 585 -19.23 26.51 -12.99
#